data_AF-A0A6I6WZN7-F1
#
_entry.id   AF-A0A6I6WZN7-F1
#
_cell.length_a   1.000
_cell.length_b   1.000
_cell.length_c   1.000
_cell.angle_alpha   90.00
_cell.angle_beta   90.00
_cell.angle_gamma   90.00
#
_symmetry.space_group_name_H-M   'P 1'
#
loop_
_entity.id
_entity.type
_entity.pdbx_description
1 polymer ?
#
loop_
_entity_poly.entity_id
_entity_poly.type
_entity_poly.pdbx_seq_one_letter_code
_entity_poly.pdbx_strand_id
1 'polypeptide(L)'
;MARGTAWAGRRASTGARRVLDKARQRQDGRSARDLAAKRSAIRKAPARRTARRALLRSAARHHGRRLVAAALAGTAGLVGLVTSPLGRRLGIPALAQPGRRLYRRLMGIAHKARAERDAAIRDRLHEQVAALDGDQDDEVKDRVERPDHLAPLISSPTSERDFRVPGFKFNQAAAEMEQAARTYDPDGNMEVVEMVDTLPEAMESIAKTFLTLAERADKEFAFEKEVAEAFNDIYKNLLGAVDFATELTKTFRKVHEADIARHEEPRNGTQAEKGWNV
;
A
#
# COMPACT_ATOMS: atom_id res chain seq x y z
N MET A 1 -28.05 -35.03 -60.05
CA MET A 1 -28.57 -34.52 -58.76
C MET A 1 -27.40 -34.30 -57.79
N ALA A 2 -26.84 -33.09 -57.65
CA ALA A 2 -25.74 -32.85 -56.69
C ALA A 2 -25.47 -31.34 -56.41
N ARG A 3 -26.50 -30.50 -56.28
CA ARG A 3 -26.32 -29.07 -55.95
C ARG A 3 -27.04 -28.59 -54.67
N GLY A 4 -27.75 -29.47 -53.96
CA GLY A 4 -28.53 -29.10 -52.77
C GLY A 4 -27.79 -29.11 -51.42
N THR A 5 -26.74 -29.91 -51.28
CA THR A 5 -26.13 -30.19 -49.96
C THR A 5 -25.11 -29.14 -49.51
N ALA A 6 -24.45 -28.44 -50.44
CA ALA A 6 -23.42 -27.45 -50.12
C ALA A 6 -23.95 -26.12 -49.55
N TRP A 7 -25.21 -25.77 -49.82
CA TRP A 7 -25.84 -24.54 -49.32
C TRP A 7 -26.41 -24.71 -47.89
N ALA A 8 -26.93 -25.89 -47.57
CA ALA A 8 -27.42 -26.23 -46.24
C ALA A 8 -26.29 -26.26 -45.19
N GLY A 9 -25.11 -26.80 -45.54
CA GLY A 9 -23.95 -26.82 -44.64
C GLY A 9 -23.35 -25.44 -44.33
N ARG A 10 -23.41 -24.49 -45.29
CA ARG A 10 -22.97 -23.10 -45.08
C ARG A 10 -23.93 -22.28 -44.20
N ARG A 11 -25.25 -22.50 -44.30
CA ARG A 11 -26.22 -21.86 -43.39
C ARG A 11 -26.12 -22.39 -41.96
N ALA A 12 -25.94 -23.70 -41.80
CA ALA A 12 -25.74 -24.32 -40.48
C ALA A 12 -24.46 -23.80 -39.77
N SER A 13 -23.35 -23.63 -40.50
CA SER A 13 -22.10 -23.09 -39.93
C SER A 13 -22.18 -21.60 -39.60
N THR A 14 -22.93 -20.80 -40.35
CA THR A 14 -23.19 -19.38 -39.98
C THR A 14 -24.09 -19.23 -38.75
N GLY A 15 -25.07 -20.12 -38.57
CA GLY A 15 -25.91 -20.13 -37.36
C GLY A 15 -25.13 -20.50 -36.10
N ALA A 16 -24.29 -21.55 -36.18
CA ALA A 16 -23.42 -21.97 -35.09
C ALA A 16 -22.40 -20.88 -34.70
N ARG A 17 -21.80 -20.18 -35.68
CA ARG A 17 -20.89 -19.05 -35.43
C ARG A 17 -21.58 -17.90 -34.71
N ARG A 18 -22.79 -17.49 -35.13
CA ARG A 18 -23.56 -16.42 -34.46
C ARG A 18 -23.89 -16.76 -32.99
N VAL A 19 -24.17 -18.03 -32.69
CA VAL A 19 -24.41 -18.47 -31.31
C VAL A 19 -23.13 -18.41 -30.48
N LEU A 20 -21.99 -18.83 -31.03
CA LEU A 20 -20.69 -18.74 -30.39
C LEU A 20 -20.25 -17.28 -30.18
N ASP A 21 -20.43 -16.41 -31.17
CA ASP A 21 -20.10 -14.99 -31.07
C ASP A 21 -20.97 -14.28 -30.02
N LYS A 22 -22.26 -14.64 -29.92
CA LYS A 22 -23.15 -14.14 -28.86
C LYS A 22 -22.75 -14.64 -27.47
N ALA A 23 -22.26 -15.87 -27.36
CA ALA A 23 -21.73 -16.41 -26.11
C ALA A 23 -20.43 -15.70 -25.70
N ARG A 24 -19.51 -15.46 -26.65
CA ARG A 24 -18.27 -14.69 -26.44
C ARG A 24 -18.56 -13.25 -26.03
N GLN A 25 -19.43 -12.52 -26.74
CA GLN A 25 -19.82 -11.15 -26.38
C GLN A 25 -20.42 -11.06 -24.96
N ARG A 26 -21.19 -12.08 -24.54
CA ARG A 26 -21.71 -12.15 -23.16
C ARG A 26 -20.61 -12.39 -22.14
N GLN A 27 -19.63 -13.23 -22.46
CA GLN A 27 -18.48 -13.50 -21.61
C GLN A 27 -17.56 -12.28 -21.51
N ASP A 28 -17.23 -11.64 -22.64
CA ASP A 28 -16.42 -10.43 -22.70
C ASP A 28 -17.08 -9.28 -21.93
N GLY A 29 -18.40 -9.12 -22.08
CA GLY A 29 -19.15 -8.12 -21.31
C GLY A 29 -19.15 -8.37 -19.80
N ARG A 30 -19.10 -9.64 -19.36
CA ARG A 30 -18.93 -9.97 -17.93
C ARG A 30 -17.51 -9.66 -17.46
N SER A 31 -16.50 -10.10 -18.22
CA SER A 31 -15.11 -9.83 -17.90
C SER A 31 -14.81 -8.32 -17.84
N ALA A 32 -15.37 -7.52 -18.76
CA ALA A 32 -15.23 -6.07 -18.75
C ALA A 32 -15.84 -5.44 -17.48
N ARG A 33 -17.04 -5.90 -17.07
CA ARG A 33 -17.68 -5.44 -15.82
C ARG A 33 -16.88 -5.83 -14.59
N ASP A 34 -16.37 -7.05 -14.54
CA ASP A 34 -15.54 -7.53 -13.43
C ASP A 34 -14.23 -6.73 -13.33
N LEU A 35 -13.60 -6.42 -14.45
CA LEU A 35 -12.41 -5.57 -14.49
C LEU A 35 -12.73 -4.13 -14.06
N ALA A 36 -13.83 -3.55 -14.51
CA ALA A 36 -14.28 -2.22 -14.08
C ALA A 36 -14.57 -2.19 -12.57
N ALA A 37 -15.20 -3.23 -12.03
CA ALA A 37 -15.46 -3.37 -10.59
C ALA A 37 -14.17 -3.52 -9.78
N LYS A 38 -13.18 -4.28 -10.27
CA LYS A 38 -11.86 -4.41 -9.62
C LYS A 38 -11.10 -3.08 -9.63
N ARG A 39 -11.08 -2.38 -10.77
CA ARG A 39 -10.43 -1.06 -10.90
C ARG A 39 -11.06 -0.03 -9.96
N SER A 40 -12.39 0.04 -9.91
CA SER A 40 -13.10 0.96 -9.01
C SER A 40 -12.89 0.59 -7.54
N ALA A 41 -12.80 -0.71 -7.21
CA ALA A 41 -12.48 -1.16 -5.87
C ALA A 41 -11.07 -0.73 -5.43
N ILE A 42 -10.07 -0.84 -6.31
CA ILE A 42 -8.69 -0.42 -6.04
C ILE A 42 -8.62 1.09 -5.83
N ARG A 43 -9.24 1.89 -6.73
CA ARG A 43 -9.27 3.35 -6.65
C ARG A 43 -9.92 3.85 -5.35
N LYS A 44 -11.03 3.22 -4.94
CA LYS A 44 -11.79 3.58 -3.73
C LYS A 44 -11.19 2.97 -2.45
N ALA A 45 -10.24 2.05 -2.55
CA ALA A 45 -9.62 1.39 -1.41
C ALA A 45 -8.94 2.36 -0.41
N PRO A 46 -8.10 3.34 -0.83
CA PRO A 46 -7.48 4.28 0.09
C PRO A 46 -8.51 5.10 0.87
N ALA A 47 -9.50 5.69 0.20
CA ALA A 47 -10.58 6.45 0.84
C ALA A 47 -11.37 5.62 1.86
N ARG A 48 -11.67 4.35 1.53
CA ARG A 48 -12.33 3.42 2.47
C ARG A 48 -11.44 3.10 3.67
N ARG A 49 -10.12 2.95 3.47
CA ARG A 49 -9.17 2.63 4.55
C ARG A 49 -9.02 3.80 5.53
N THR A 50 -8.94 5.03 5.03
CA THR A 50 -8.87 6.24 5.87
C THR A 50 -10.16 6.42 6.68
N ALA A 51 -11.33 6.25 6.06
CA ALA A 51 -12.62 6.30 6.75
C ALA A 51 -12.75 5.23 7.84
N ARG A 52 -12.33 3.98 7.56
CA ARG A 52 -12.31 2.90 8.57
C ARG A 52 -11.43 3.27 9.77
N ARG A 53 -10.22 3.79 9.54
CA ARG A 53 -9.33 4.23 10.63
C ARG A 53 -9.95 5.38 11.43
N ALA A 54 -10.63 6.32 10.77
CA ALA A 54 -11.31 7.42 11.44
C ALA A 54 -12.48 6.94 12.32
N LEU A 55 -13.28 5.98 11.84
CA LEU A 55 -14.36 5.35 12.63
C LEU A 55 -13.82 4.58 13.84
N LEU A 56 -12.71 3.85 13.68
CA LEU A 56 -12.06 3.16 14.81
C LEU A 56 -11.56 4.15 15.86
N ARG A 57 -10.92 5.26 15.45
CA ARG A 57 -10.52 6.33 16.37
C ARG A 57 -11.73 6.98 17.06
N SER A 58 -12.84 7.16 16.34
CA SER A 58 -14.09 7.67 16.90
C SER A 58 -14.66 6.74 17.98
N ALA A 59 -14.66 5.43 17.73
CA ALA A 59 -15.08 4.42 18.68
C ALA A 59 -14.18 4.40 19.93
N ALA A 60 -12.85 4.41 19.75
CA ALA A 60 -11.89 4.46 20.86
C ALA A 60 -12.12 5.68 21.78
N ARG A 61 -12.33 6.87 21.19
CA ARG A 61 -12.67 8.09 21.96
C ARG A 61 -13.99 7.95 22.73
N HIS A 62 -14.99 7.27 22.15
CA HIS A 62 -16.26 7.02 22.83
C HIS A 62 -16.09 6.07 24.03
N HIS A 63 -15.28 5.02 23.88
CA HIS A 63 -14.93 4.13 25.00
C HIS A 63 -14.18 4.87 26.11
N GLY A 64 -13.25 5.76 25.77
CA GLY A 64 -12.59 6.64 26.75
C GLY A 64 -13.59 7.52 27.51
N ARG A 65 -14.52 8.19 26.81
CA ARG A 65 -15.59 8.99 27.45
C ARG A 65 -16.51 8.14 28.32
N ARG A 66 -16.79 6.90 27.93
CA ARG A 66 -17.59 5.96 28.72
C ARG A 66 -16.90 5.62 30.04
N LEU A 67 -15.59 5.39 30.04
CA LEU A 67 -14.82 5.12 31.26
C LEU A 67 -14.83 6.33 32.20
N VAL A 68 -14.60 7.53 31.69
CA VAL A 68 -14.66 8.77 32.48
C VAL A 68 -16.08 8.99 33.04
N ALA A 69 -17.11 8.79 32.22
CA ALA A 69 -18.49 8.90 32.68
C ALA A 69 -18.83 7.86 33.75
N ALA A 70 -18.33 6.63 33.63
CA ALA A 70 -18.49 5.59 34.63
C ALA A 70 -17.78 5.95 35.95
N ALA A 71 -16.57 6.50 35.89
CA ALA A 71 -15.83 6.95 37.08
C ALA A 71 -16.57 8.06 37.82
N LEU A 72 -16.98 9.13 37.12
CA LEU A 72 -17.73 10.26 37.70
C LEU A 72 -19.11 9.83 38.22
N ALA A 73 -19.80 8.95 37.50
CA ALA A 73 -21.08 8.42 37.95
C ALA A 73 -20.94 7.46 39.13
N GLY A 74 -19.82 6.72 39.20
CA GLY A 74 -19.50 5.83 40.31
C GLY A 74 -19.29 6.60 41.60
N THR A 75 -18.49 7.67 41.58
CA THR A 75 -18.29 8.54 42.74
C THR A 75 -19.59 9.21 43.19
N ALA A 76 -20.39 9.74 42.25
CA ALA A 76 -21.72 10.27 42.55
C ALA A 76 -22.70 9.17 43.03
N GLY A 77 -22.52 7.93 42.60
CA GLY A 77 -23.28 6.76 43.04
C GLY A 77 -23.03 6.41 44.50
N LEU A 78 -21.79 6.56 44.99
CA LEU A 78 -21.45 6.38 46.41
C LEU A 78 -22.16 7.41 47.28
N VAL A 79 -22.19 8.69 46.87
CA VAL A 79 -23.01 9.72 47.53
C VAL A 79 -24.50 9.36 47.47
N GLY A 80 -24.91 8.73 46.38
CA GLY A 80 -26.23 8.13 46.17
C GLY A 80 -26.65 7.10 47.22
N LEU A 81 -25.72 6.36 47.83
CA LEU A 81 -26.06 5.34 48.83
C LEU A 81 -26.61 5.97 50.12
N VAL A 82 -26.12 7.16 50.48
CA VAL A 82 -26.59 7.92 51.65
C VAL A 82 -27.82 8.77 51.30
N THR A 83 -27.81 9.39 50.13
CA THR A 83 -28.85 10.35 49.71
C THR A 83 -30.11 9.67 49.17
N SER A 84 -30.01 8.49 48.56
CA SER A 84 -31.17 7.80 47.97
C SER A 84 -32.19 7.27 48.99
N PRO A 85 -31.83 6.72 50.17
CA PRO A 85 -32.83 6.37 51.18
C PRO A 85 -33.52 7.61 51.77
N LEU A 86 -32.78 8.71 51.97
CA LEU A 86 -33.32 10.01 52.38
C LEU A 86 -34.27 10.59 51.33
N GLY A 87 -33.91 10.56 50.05
CA GLY A 87 -34.73 11.04 48.94
C GLY A 87 -36.03 10.23 48.77
N ARG A 88 -35.98 8.91 49.02
CA ARG A 88 -37.19 8.06 49.04
C ARG A 88 -38.09 8.37 50.23
N ARG A 89 -37.53 8.66 51.41
CA ARG A 89 -38.30 9.03 52.61
C ARG A 89 -38.95 10.41 52.50
N LEU A 90 -38.28 11.36 51.84
CA LEU A 90 -38.78 12.73 51.64
C LEU A 90 -39.62 12.91 50.36
N GLY A 91 -39.83 11.85 49.57
CA GLY A 91 -40.59 11.91 48.32
C GLY A 91 -39.94 12.76 47.21
N ILE A 92 -38.62 13.00 47.27
CA ILE A 92 -37.89 13.83 46.31
C ILE A 92 -37.16 12.91 45.31
N PRO A 93 -37.73 12.64 44.12
CA PRO A 93 -37.15 11.71 43.15
C PRO A 93 -35.80 12.17 42.58
N ALA A 94 -35.49 13.47 42.66
CA ALA A 94 -34.22 14.04 42.20
C ALA A 94 -33.01 13.55 43.02
N LEU A 95 -33.23 13.23 44.30
CA LEU A 95 -32.20 12.69 45.21
C LEU A 95 -32.03 11.18 45.06
N ALA A 96 -32.94 10.50 44.37
CA ALA A 96 -32.83 9.07 44.11
C ALA A 96 -31.86 8.82 42.93
N GLN A 97 -30.79 8.07 43.21
CA GLN A 97 -29.79 7.58 42.24
C GLN A 97 -29.08 8.68 41.40
N PRO A 98 -28.43 9.67 42.03
CA PRO A 98 -27.77 10.77 41.32
C PRO A 98 -26.70 10.28 40.32
N GLY A 99 -25.92 9.27 40.69
CA GLY A 99 -24.91 8.67 39.79
C GLY A 99 -25.49 8.10 38.49
N ARG A 100 -26.64 7.41 38.56
CA ARG A 100 -27.28 6.81 37.36
C ARG A 100 -27.83 7.88 36.42
N ARG A 101 -28.38 8.97 36.96
CA ARG A 101 -28.85 10.12 36.18
C ARG A 101 -27.69 10.83 35.49
N LEU A 102 -26.60 11.07 36.23
CA LEU A 102 -25.38 11.67 35.69
C LEU A 102 -24.79 10.82 34.56
N TYR A 103 -24.66 9.51 34.76
CA TYR A 103 -24.18 8.59 33.73
C TYR A 103 -25.03 8.66 32.46
N ARG A 104 -26.36 8.60 32.59
CA ARG A 104 -27.29 8.68 31.44
C ARG A 104 -27.13 9.99 30.68
N ARG A 105 -26.98 11.12 31.39
CA ARG A 105 -26.79 12.43 30.76
C ARG A 105 -25.47 12.50 30.01
N LEU A 106 -24.37 12.09 30.64
CA LEU A 106 -23.03 12.08 30.03
C LEU A 106 -22.98 11.15 28.82
N MET A 107 -23.56 9.95 28.94
CA MET A 107 -23.63 9.01 27.83
C MET A 107 -24.51 9.51 26.70
N GLY A 108 -25.64 10.16 26.99
CA GLY A 108 -26.50 10.78 25.97
C GLY A 108 -25.74 11.82 25.13
N ILE A 109 -24.96 12.68 25.77
CA ILE A 109 -24.08 13.66 25.08
C ILE A 109 -22.99 12.93 24.29
N ALA A 110 -22.34 11.92 24.87
CA ALA A 110 -21.28 11.16 24.20
C ALA A 110 -21.78 10.35 22.99
N HIS A 111 -23.03 9.87 23.02
CA HIS A 111 -23.68 9.20 21.89
C HIS A 111 -23.99 10.18 20.76
N LYS A 112 -24.61 11.33 21.06
CA LYS A 112 -24.87 12.38 20.06
C LYS A 112 -23.60 12.85 19.38
N ALA A 113 -22.57 13.19 20.17
CA ALA A 113 -21.28 13.62 19.65
C ALA A 113 -20.55 12.53 18.84
N ARG A 114 -20.85 11.24 19.07
CA ARG A 114 -20.33 10.15 18.21
C ARG A 114 -21.14 10.05 16.93
N ALA A 115 -22.47 10.09 17.01
CA ALA A 115 -23.35 10.01 15.85
C ALA A 115 -23.03 11.12 14.84
N GLU A 116 -22.87 12.36 15.29
CA GLU A 116 -22.49 13.51 14.46
C GLU A 116 -21.14 13.31 13.77
N ARG A 117 -20.12 12.85 14.50
CA ARG A 117 -18.78 12.60 13.93
C ARG A 117 -18.80 11.43 12.96
N ASP A 118 -19.47 10.33 13.30
CA ASP A 118 -19.56 9.16 12.44
C ASP A 118 -20.39 9.46 11.18
N ALA A 119 -21.40 10.34 11.25
CA ALA A 119 -22.11 10.86 10.08
C ALA A 119 -21.17 11.67 9.20
N ALA A 120 -20.49 12.68 9.73
CA ALA A 120 -19.54 13.50 8.97
C ALA A 120 -18.40 12.69 8.33
N ILE A 121 -17.93 11.61 8.97
CA ILE A 121 -16.92 10.70 8.38
C ILE A 121 -17.51 9.95 7.19
N ARG A 122 -18.78 9.50 7.27
CA ARG A 122 -19.45 8.82 6.16
C ARG A 122 -19.75 9.77 5.01
N ASP A 123 -20.15 11.01 5.31
CA ASP A 123 -20.44 12.02 4.29
C ASP A 123 -19.18 12.37 3.50
N ARG A 124 -18.05 12.60 4.19
CA ARG A 124 -16.74 12.80 3.54
C ARG A 124 -16.31 11.61 2.70
N LEU A 125 -16.55 10.38 3.19
CA LEU A 125 -16.26 9.19 2.39
C LEU A 125 -17.12 9.15 1.13
N HIS A 126 -18.40 9.51 1.23
CA HIS A 126 -19.31 9.55 0.10
C HIS A 126 -18.87 10.60 -0.93
N GLU A 127 -18.50 11.79 -0.48
CA GLU A 127 -17.97 12.87 -1.33
C GLU A 127 -16.67 12.47 -2.02
N GLN A 128 -15.69 11.91 -1.30
CA GLN A 128 -14.44 11.43 -1.89
C GLN A 128 -14.68 10.31 -2.91
N VAL A 129 -15.60 9.38 -2.62
CA VAL A 129 -15.93 8.31 -3.55
C VAL A 129 -16.63 8.85 -4.80
N ALA A 130 -17.52 9.83 -4.64
CA ALA A 130 -18.22 10.48 -5.76
C ALA A 130 -17.26 11.28 -6.64
N ALA A 131 -16.30 12.00 -6.05
CA ALA A 131 -15.25 12.70 -6.80
C ALA A 131 -14.43 11.71 -7.66
N LEU A 132 -13.99 10.59 -7.07
CA LEU A 132 -13.26 9.54 -7.77
C LEU A 132 -14.06 8.80 -8.87
N ASP A 133 -15.39 8.89 -8.83
CA ASP A 133 -16.27 8.41 -9.89
C ASP A 133 -16.48 9.47 -10.99
N GLY A 134 -16.49 10.76 -10.64
CA GLY A 134 -16.60 11.89 -11.58
C GLY A 134 -15.39 12.05 -12.50
N ASP A 135 -14.18 11.80 -12.00
CA ASP A 135 -12.93 11.80 -12.80
C ASP A 135 -12.90 10.71 -13.90
N GLN A 136 -13.96 9.91 -14.04
CA GLN A 136 -14.11 8.90 -15.10
C GLN A 136 -14.73 9.48 -16.38
N ASP A 137 -15.50 10.57 -16.27
CA ASP A 137 -16.17 11.22 -17.40
C ASP A 137 -15.27 12.24 -18.12
N ASP A 138 -14.12 12.59 -17.54
CA ASP A 138 -13.05 13.28 -18.24
C ASP A 138 -12.42 12.31 -19.24
N GLU A 139 -12.94 12.41 -20.45
CA GLU A 139 -12.52 11.74 -21.69
C GLU A 139 -11.00 11.51 -21.70
N VAL A 140 -10.58 10.26 -21.49
CA VAL A 140 -9.22 9.83 -21.83
C VAL A 140 -9.06 10.08 -23.32
N LYS A 141 -8.51 11.25 -23.68
CA LYS A 141 -8.16 11.56 -25.07
C LYS A 141 -7.29 10.41 -25.58
N ASP A 142 -7.78 9.70 -26.59
CA ASP A 142 -7.09 8.57 -27.23
C ASP A 142 -5.73 9.00 -27.87
N ARG A 143 -5.47 10.31 -27.91
CA ARG A 143 -4.21 10.91 -28.31
C ARG A 143 -3.91 12.18 -27.52
N VAL A 144 -2.74 12.20 -26.88
CA VAL A 144 -2.15 13.41 -26.30
C VAL A 144 -1.83 14.41 -27.43
N GLU A 145 -2.33 15.64 -27.35
CA GLU A 145 -1.97 16.73 -28.26
C GLU A 145 -0.52 17.14 -28.04
N ARG A 146 0.27 17.12 -29.11
CA ARG A 146 1.68 17.51 -29.13
C ARG A 146 1.77 19.05 -29.14
N PRO A 147 2.69 19.68 -28.38
CA PRO A 147 2.98 21.10 -28.56
C PRO A 147 3.61 21.37 -29.93
N ASP A 148 3.06 22.33 -30.69
CA ASP A 148 3.52 22.69 -32.04
C ASP A 148 4.82 23.52 -32.09
N HIS A 149 5.41 23.84 -30.93
CA HIS A 149 6.64 24.62 -30.86
C HIS A 149 7.79 23.79 -30.32
N LEU A 150 8.78 23.57 -31.18
CA LEU A 150 10.09 23.07 -30.79
C LEU A 150 10.77 24.15 -29.93
N ALA A 151 11.03 23.86 -28.65
CA ALA A 151 11.91 24.69 -27.85
C ALA A 151 13.31 24.74 -28.52
N PRO A 152 13.97 25.91 -28.57
CA PRO A 152 15.25 26.04 -29.27
C PRO A 152 16.33 25.18 -28.58
N LEU A 153 16.99 24.32 -29.36
CA LEU A 153 18.17 23.60 -28.92
C LEU A 153 19.28 24.60 -28.60
N ILE A 154 19.72 24.60 -27.34
CA ILE A 154 20.96 25.26 -26.95
C ILE A 154 22.11 24.43 -27.53
N SER A 155 22.76 24.95 -28.57
CA SER A 155 24.02 24.41 -29.09
C SER A 155 25.12 24.52 -28.03
N SER A 156 25.74 23.40 -27.69
CA SER A 156 27.07 23.36 -27.07
C SER A 156 28.00 22.55 -27.97
N PRO A 157 29.28 22.94 -28.11
CA PRO A 157 30.13 22.46 -29.19
C PRO A 157 30.63 21.05 -28.96
N THR A 158 30.50 20.26 -30.02
CA THR A 158 31.29 19.11 -30.47
C THR A 158 32.33 18.56 -29.48
N SER A 159 32.01 17.41 -28.90
CA SER A 159 32.98 16.34 -28.64
C SER A 159 32.29 15.02 -28.98
N GLU A 160 32.80 14.40 -30.02
CA GLU A 160 32.38 13.12 -30.57
C GLU A 160 32.42 12.01 -29.51
N ARG A 161 31.24 11.61 -29.05
CA ARG A 161 30.79 10.21 -28.94
C ARG A 161 29.36 10.26 -28.43
N ASP A 162 28.42 10.16 -29.35
CA ASP A 162 27.01 9.93 -29.06
C ASP A 162 26.87 8.50 -28.48
N PHE A 163 27.34 8.30 -27.24
CA PHE A 163 26.85 7.24 -26.39
C PHE A 163 25.42 7.63 -26.01
N ARG A 164 24.48 7.40 -26.95
CA ARG A 164 23.09 7.22 -26.55
C ARG A 164 23.07 6.02 -25.63
N VAL A 165 23.15 6.30 -24.33
CA VAL A 165 22.92 5.31 -23.29
C VAL A 165 21.56 4.69 -23.62
N PRO A 166 21.48 3.37 -23.90
CA PRO A 166 20.19 2.73 -24.14
C PRO A 166 19.28 3.08 -22.95
N GLY A 167 18.09 3.59 -23.24
CA GLY A 167 17.18 4.09 -22.20
C GLY A 167 17.04 3.07 -21.08
N PHE A 168 17.19 3.51 -19.83
CA PHE A 168 17.17 2.64 -18.65
C PHE A 168 15.95 1.71 -18.66
N LYS A 169 16.19 0.39 -18.68
CA LYS A 169 15.13 -0.62 -18.65
C LYS A 169 15.24 -1.45 -17.37
N PHE A 170 14.24 -1.32 -16.50
CA PHE A 170 14.18 -2.08 -15.25
C PHE A 170 14.32 -3.59 -15.45
N ASN A 171 13.70 -4.15 -16.49
CA ASN A 171 13.73 -5.58 -16.74
C ASN A 171 15.15 -6.08 -17.09
N GLN A 172 15.96 -5.26 -17.77
CA GLN A 172 17.31 -5.63 -18.12
C GLN A 172 18.20 -5.61 -16.87
N ALA A 173 18.17 -4.53 -16.09
CA ALA A 173 18.95 -4.43 -14.85
C ALA A 173 18.54 -5.52 -13.85
N ALA A 174 17.24 -5.81 -13.72
CA ALA A 174 16.75 -6.89 -12.87
C ALA A 174 17.16 -8.27 -13.39
N ALA A 175 17.16 -8.50 -14.71
CA ALA A 175 17.62 -9.76 -15.29
C ALA A 175 19.13 -9.97 -15.11
N GLU A 176 19.93 -8.91 -15.19
CA GLU A 176 21.37 -8.96 -14.91
C GLU A 176 21.62 -9.31 -13.43
N MET A 177 20.88 -8.70 -12.50
CA MET A 177 20.94 -9.03 -11.07
C MET A 177 20.48 -10.47 -10.80
N GLU A 178 19.40 -10.93 -11.43
CA GLU A 178 18.92 -12.30 -11.30
C GLU A 178 19.92 -13.31 -11.85
N GLN A 179 20.52 -13.02 -13.01
CA GLN A 179 21.53 -13.87 -13.61
C GLN A 179 22.77 -13.98 -12.73
N ALA A 180 23.24 -12.86 -12.17
CA ALA A 180 24.35 -12.85 -11.23
C ALA A 180 24.06 -13.72 -10.01
N ALA A 181 22.85 -13.65 -9.45
CA ALA A 181 22.43 -14.49 -8.34
C ALA A 181 22.34 -16.00 -8.70
N ARG A 182 21.94 -16.33 -9.94
CA ARG A 182 21.84 -17.73 -10.41
C ARG A 182 23.20 -18.39 -10.64
N THR A 183 24.20 -17.60 -11.04
CA THR A 183 25.56 -18.08 -11.30
C THR A 183 26.50 -17.83 -10.14
N TYR A 184 25.99 -17.34 -9.02
CA TYR A 184 26.78 -17.08 -7.83
C TYR A 184 27.23 -18.40 -7.19
N ASP A 185 28.53 -18.60 -7.13
CA ASP A 185 29.20 -19.73 -6.51
C ASP A 185 30.34 -19.17 -5.63
N PRO A 186 30.09 -18.92 -4.33
CA PRO A 186 31.08 -18.27 -3.47
C PRO A 186 32.27 -19.19 -3.22
N ASP A 187 33.49 -18.63 -3.29
CA ASP A 187 34.73 -19.37 -3.02
C ASP A 187 34.87 -19.73 -1.53
N GLY A 188 34.13 -19.05 -0.65
CA GLY A 188 34.08 -19.37 0.78
C GLY A 188 33.04 -18.58 1.57
N ASN A 189 32.78 -19.03 2.79
CA ASN A 189 31.74 -18.46 3.65
C ASN A 189 31.95 -16.98 4.00
N MET A 190 33.19 -16.49 3.97
CA MET A 190 33.48 -15.06 4.22
C MET A 190 33.02 -14.16 3.07
N GLU A 191 33.03 -14.65 1.83
CA GLU A 191 32.47 -13.92 0.70
C GLU A 191 30.95 -13.70 0.87
N VAL A 192 30.27 -14.70 1.45
CA VAL A 192 28.85 -14.62 1.78
C VAL A 192 28.60 -13.61 2.91
N VAL A 193 29.51 -13.51 3.89
CA VAL A 193 29.45 -12.49 4.96
C VAL A 193 29.53 -11.09 4.36
N GLU A 194 30.51 -10.84 3.48
CA GLU A 194 30.69 -9.54 2.81
C GLU A 194 29.48 -9.18 1.92
N MET A 195 28.92 -10.16 1.20
CA MET A 195 27.70 -9.97 0.41
C MET A 195 26.50 -9.56 1.30
N VAL A 196 26.32 -10.23 2.44
CA VAL A 196 25.20 -9.92 3.36
C VAL A 196 25.41 -8.58 4.08
N ASP A 197 26.65 -8.20 4.37
CA ASP A 197 26.99 -6.92 4.99
C ASP A 197 26.75 -5.73 4.05
N THR A 198 26.98 -5.91 2.75
CA THR A 198 26.76 -4.88 1.71
C THR A 198 25.31 -4.79 1.22
N LEU A 199 24.47 -5.77 1.56
CA LEU A 199 23.08 -5.85 1.12
C LEU A 199 22.23 -4.60 1.49
N PRO A 200 22.32 -4.01 2.70
CA PRO A 200 21.56 -2.80 3.02
C PRO A 200 21.89 -1.63 2.10
N GLU A 201 23.18 -1.42 1.79
CA GLU A 201 23.64 -0.36 0.89
C GLU A 201 23.19 -0.61 -0.56
N ALA A 202 23.23 -1.86 -1.01
CA ALA A 202 22.72 -2.25 -2.32
C ALA A 202 21.20 -1.99 -2.44
N MET A 203 20.42 -2.37 -1.42
CA MET A 203 18.99 -2.11 -1.35
C MET A 203 18.67 -0.61 -1.32
N GLU A 204 19.46 0.19 -0.60
CA GLU A 204 19.32 1.64 -0.56
C GLU A 204 19.60 2.26 -1.94
N SER A 205 20.63 1.76 -2.64
CA SER A 205 20.96 2.20 -4.00
C SER A 205 19.81 1.91 -4.98
N ILE A 206 19.20 0.72 -4.89
CA ILE A 206 17.97 0.40 -5.64
C ILE A 206 16.85 1.36 -5.29
N ALA A 207 16.61 1.64 -4.01
CA ALA A 207 15.57 2.60 -3.60
C ALA A 207 15.81 3.99 -4.20
N LYS A 208 17.05 4.48 -4.15
CA LYS A 208 17.45 5.78 -4.72
C LYS A 208 17.17 5.89 -6.23
N THR A 209 17.21 4.78 -6.98
CA THR A 209 16.81 4.82 -8.42
C THR A 209 15.37 5.29 -8.60
N PHE A 210 14.44 4.85 -7.74
CA PHE A 210 13.03 5.26 -7.79
C PHE A 210 12.84 6.71 -7.35
N LEU A 211 13.65 7.18 -6.39
CA LEU A 211 13.66 8.59 -5.99
C LEU A 211 14.11 9.48 -7.16
N THR A 212 15.23 9.14 -7.81
CA THR A 212 15.72 9.89 -8.99
C THR A 212 14.70 9.87 -10.13
N LEU A 213 14.01 8.75 -10.35
CA LEU A 213 12.95 8.68 -11.36
C LEU A 213 11.73 9.53 -10.99
N ALA A 214 11.34 9.58 -9.71
CA ALA A 214 10.26 10.47 -9.26
C ALA A 214 10.63 11.95 -9.46
N GLU A 215 11.86 12.35 -9.14
CA GLU A 215 12.33 13.72 -9.32
C GLU A 215 12.45 14.13 -10.80
N ARG A 216 12.88 13.20 -11.66
CA ARG A 216 12.93 13.44 -13.11
C ARG A 216 11.56 13.36 -13.76
N ALA A 217 10.65 12.54 -13.23
CA ALA A 217 9.26 12.45 -13.66
C ALA A 217 8.51 13.78 -13.49
N ASP A 218 8.84 14.55 -12.45
CA ASP A 218 8.23 15.86 -12.19
C ASP A 218 8.84 16.99 -13.06
N LYS A 219 10.10 16.84 -13.49
CA LYS A 219 10.89 17.90 -14.16
C LYS A 219 11.07 17.72 -15.67
N GLU A 220 11.31 16.50 -16.12
CA GLU A 220 11.77 16.20 -17.50
C GLU A 220 10.74 15.43 -18.32
N PHE A 221 9.84 14.70 -17.67
CA PHE A 221 8.81 13.91 -18.34
C PHE A 221 7.42 14.52 -18.10
N ALA A 222 6.59 14.60 -19.13
CA ALA A 222 5.20 15.07 -18.99
C ALA A 222 4.30 13.98 -18.40
N PHE A 223 4.62 13.50 -17.20
CA PHE A 223 3.79 12.53 -16.49
C PHE A 223 2.70 13.23 -15.67
N GLU A 224 1.56 12.54 -15.52
CA GLU A 224 0.55 12.95 -14.53
C GLU A 224 1.12 12.84 -13.12
N LYS A 225 0.75 13.78 -12.24
CA LYS A 225 1.28 13.88 -10.87
C LYS A 225 1.12 12.58 -10.08
N GLU A 226 0.06 11.81 -10.34
CA GLU A 226 -0.19 10.50 -9.71
C GLU A 226 0.92 9.49 -9.98
N VAL A 227 1.57 9.55 -11.14
CA VAL A 227 2.66 8.64 -11.51
C VAL A 227 3.93 8.96 -10.73
N ALA A 228 4.25 10.25 -10.55
CA ALA A 228 5.38 10.68 -9.74
C ALA A 228 5.16 10.31 -8.25
N GLU A 229 3.93 10.47 -7.75
CA GLU A 229 3.55 10.02 -6.40
C GLU A 229 3.69 8.50 -6.24
N ALA A 230 3.31 7.71 -7.26
CA ALA A 230 3.48 6.26 -7.25
C ALA A 230 4.97 5.84 -7.19
N PHE A 231 5.88 6.53 -7.90
CA PHE A 231 7.32 6.29 -7.78
C PHE A 231 7.84 6.58 -6.37
N ASN A 232 7.37 7.68 -5.75
CA ASN A 232 7.74 8.02 -4.37
C ASN A 232 7.21 6.99 -3.35
N ASP A 233 6.02 6.43 -3.58
CA ASP A 233 5.47 5.38 -2.72
C ASP A 233 6.27 4.07 -2.84
N ILE A 234 6.75 3.72 -4.04
CA ILE A 234 7.66 2.58 -4.22
C ILE A 234 8.98 2.82 -3.47
N TYR A 235 9.57 4.02 -3.59
CA TYR A 235 10.77 4.40 -2.84
C TYR A 235 10.60 4.20 -1.32
N LYS A 236 9.50 4.71 -0.74
CA LYS A 236 9.22 4.56 0.70
C LYS A 236 9.07 3.09 1.11
N ASN A 237 8.43 2.26 0.28
CA ASN A 237 8.31 0.84 0.55
C ASN A 237 9.67 0.13 0.49
N LEU A 238 10.55 0.52 -0.44
CA LEU A 238 11.90 -0.02 -0.55
C LEU A 238 12.79 0.39 0.63
N LEU A 239 12.64 1.61 1.18
CA LEU A 239 13.30 1.96 2.45
C LEU A 239 12.90 1.05 3.60
N GLY A 240 11.62 0.65 3.67
CA GLY A 240 11.20 -0.38 4.63
C GLY A 240 11.87 -1.75 4.41
N ALA A 241 12.24 -2.08 3.16
CA ALA A 241 13.04 -3.27 2.85
C ALA A 241 14.51 -3.14 3.28
N VAL A 242 15.09 -1.92 3.24
CA VAL A 242 16.43 -1.64 3.77
C VAL A 242 16.50 -1.91 5.28
N ASP A 243 15.45 -1.57 6.03
CA ASP A 243 15.35 -1.91 7.46
C ASP A 243 15.42 -3.43 7.68
N PHE A 244 14.68 -4.20 6.87
CA PHE A 244 14.74 -5.67 6.94
C PHE A 244 16.11 -6.24 6.53
N ALA A 245 16.76 -5.66 5.53
CA ALA A 245 18.12 -6.04 5.14
C ALA A 245 19.12 -5.80 6.29
N THR A 246 18.99 -4.67 7.00
CA THR A 246 19.81 -4.35 8.17
C THR A 246 19.61 -5.36 9.30
N GLU A 247 18.37 -5.75 9.57
CA GLU A 247 18.07 -6.78 10.57
C GLU A 247 18.55 -8.17 10.14
N LEU A 248 18.53 -8.48 8.84
CA LEU A 248 19.10 -9.70 8.29
C LEU A 248 20.61 -9.75 8.55
N THR A 249 21.36 -8.67 8.25
CA THR A 249 22.80 -8.58 8.51
C THR A 249 23.12 -8.84 9.98
N LYS A 250 22.40 -8.19 10.90
CA LYS A 250 22.57 -8.42 12.36
C LYS A 250 22.28 -9.87 12.75
N THR A 251 21.21 -10.45 12.21
CA THR A 251 20.82 -11.83 12.49
C THR A 251 21.88 -12.80 11.96
N PHE A 252 22.39 -12.58 10.75
CA PHE A 252 23.41 -13.39 10.11
C PHE A 252 24.70 -13.38 10.94
N ARG A 253 25.23 -12.19 11.28
CA ARG A 253 26.42 -12.06 12.13
C ARG A 253 26.25 -12.69 13.51
N LYS A 254 25.06 -12.58 14.11
CA LYS A 254 24.78 -13.21 15.41
C LYS A 254 24.76 -14.75 15.34
N VAL A 255 24.15 -15.31 14.30
CA VAL A 255 24.04 -16.77 14.15
C VAL A 255 25.41 -17.38 13.80
N HIS A 256 26.21 -16.67 13.00
CA HIS A 256 27.51 -17.13 12.53
C HIS A 256 28.70 -16.54 13.32
N GLU A 257 28.46 -15.96 14.51
CA GLU A 257 29.48 -15.28 15.32
C GLU A 257 30.72 -16.15 15.56
N ALA A 258 30.53 -17.43 15.88
CA ALA A 258 31.62 -18.36 16.15
C ALA A 258 32.46 -18.70 14.91
N ASP A 259 31.85 -18.74 13.72
CA ASP A 259 32.53 -19.07 12.47
C ASP A 259 33.21 -17.81 11.91
N ILE A 260 32.53 -16.67 11.95
CA ILE A 260 33.07 -15.37 11.57
C ILE A 260 34.28 -15.01 12.43
N ALA A 261 34.19 -15.18 13.76
CA ALA A 261 35.30 -14.86 14.67
C ALA A 261 36.56 -15.70 14.40
N ARG A 262 36.43 -16.94 13.92
CA ARG A 262 37.59 -17.78 13.54
C ARG A 262 38.30 -17.25 12.30
N HIS A 263 37.57 -16.63 11.39
CA HIS A 263 38.11 -16.07 10.15
C HIS A 263 38.57 -14.61 10.29
N GLU A 264 37.86 -13.78 11.06
CA GLU A 264 38.21 -12.37 11.33
C GLU A 264 39.31 -12.24 12.42
N GLU A 265 39.32 -13.11 13.44
CA GLU A 265 40.30 -13.10 14.55
C GLU A 265 40.87 -14.51 14.84
N PRO A 266 41.70 -15.06 13.94
CA PRO A 266 42.24 -16.42 14.10
C PRO A 266 43.17 -16.51 15.32
N ARG A 267 42.88 -17.42 16.25
CA ARG A 267 43.56 -17.50 17.57
C ARG A 267 45.07 -17.75 17.46
N ASN A 268 45.51 -18.52 16.48
CA ASN A 268 46.91 -18.92 16.27
C ASN A 268 47.39 -18.67 14.81
N GLY A 269 46.73 -17.76 14.08
CA GLY A 269 46.99 -17.50 12.67
C GLY A 269 46.33 -18.51 11.71
N THR A 270 46.10 -18.09 10.48
CA THR A 270 45.29 -18.80 9.46
C THR A 270 45.79 -20.20 9.08
N GLN A 271 47.08 -20.52 9.30
CA GLN A 271 47.63 -21.85 9.02
C GLN A 271 47.34 -22.86 10.14
N ALA A 272 47.12 -22.41 11.38
CA ALA A 272 46.93 -23.30 12.54
C ALA A 272 45.50 -23.87 12.63
N GLU A 273 44.51 -23.22 12.01
CA GLU A 273 43.11 -23.67 12.04
C GLU A 273 42.73 -24.64 10.90
N LYS A 274 43.59 -24.82 9.88
CA LYS A 274 43.36 -25.79 8.79
C LYS A 274 43.26 -27.26 9.25
N GLY A 275 43.67 -27.58 10.48
CA GLY A 275 43.60 -28.92 11.06
C GLY A 275 42.21 -29.31 11.60
N TRP A 276 41.29 -28.34 11.72
CA TRP A 276 39.89 -28.58 12.11
C TRP A 276 38.99 -28.30 10.90
N ASN A 277 38.99 -29.22 9.92
CA ASN A 277 38.21 -29.20 8.68
C ASN A 277 37.96 -27.80 8.08
N VAL A 278 38.86 -27.42 7.18
CA VAL A 278 38.52 -26.60 6.01
C VAL A 278 37.57 -27.39 5.12
#